data_AF-A0A1W2DIS6-F1
#
_entry.id   AF-A0A1W2DIS6-F1
#
_cell.length_a   1.000
_cell.length_b   1.000
_cell.length_c   1.000
_cell.angle_alpha   90.00
_cell.angle_beta   90.00
_cell.angle_gamma   90.00
#
_symmetry.space_group_name_H-M   'P 1'
#
loop_
_entity.id
_entity.type
_entity.pdbx_description
1 polymer ?
#
loop_
_entity_poly.entity_id
_entity_poly.type
_entity_poly.pdbx_seq_one_letter_code
_entity_poly.pdbx_strand_id
1 'polypeptide(L)'
;MDLEDELNRLFKDERLDMRVAPDAETHVVAGAKRVKRRRVAMMSAAGVLSAAVLAGGAFVLAQPSPQSSQIANQPTDLPVDNPSSPSEAPPSSATTEQSTLPAAPPNTSRPVEPAPGTVRNPPKTTSTTVPPIAPAATLGPNGFGNMRLGMTEEELLATGQVQGTQKPPTTGCTSYTTKTAGGTVWVSPDSGVVAFVFRSGVATPERVGIGSTLEAVKATYPDFSGNSAKVPGNASAKYQFSITGGKVSGLNLLAAQQDCVS
;
A
#
# COMPACT_ATOMS: atom_id res chain seq x y z
N MET A 1 36.00 0.73 -27.14
CA MET A 1 35.05 -0.27 -26.63
C MET A 1 33.70 0.37 -26.81
N ASP A 2 33.02 0.02 -27.89
CA ASP A 2 31.80 0.67 -28.35
C ASP A 2 30.58 -0.03 -27.74
N LEU A 3 29.76 0.73 -27.02
CA LEU A 3 28.56 0.25 -26.32
C LEU A 3 27.58 -0.48 -27.25
N GLU A 4 27.61 -0.16 -28.54
CA GLU A 4 26.78 -0.75 -29.57
C GLU A 4 27.15 -2.22 -29.85
N ASP A 5 28.44 -2.56 -29.77
CA ASP A 5 28.90 -3.94 -29.92
C ASP A 5 28.54 -4.81 -28.70
N GLU A 6 28.55 -4.22 -27.50
CA GLU A 6 28.17 -4.90 -26.27
C GLU A 6 26.65 -5.15 -26.20
N LEU A 7 25.83 -4.18 -26.64
CA LEU A 7 24.39 -4.37 -26.81
C LEU A 7 24.09 -5.47 -27.84
N ASN A 8 24.72 -5.41 -29.01
CA ASN A 8 24.45 -6.38 -30.08
C ASN A 8 24.89 -7.81 -29.70
N ARG A 9 25.84 -7.95 -28.77
CA ARG A 9 26.21 -9.23 -28.16
C ARG A 9 25.19 -9.71 -27.14
N LEU A 10 24.62 -8.82 -26.32
CA LEU A 10 23.59 -9.16 -25.32
C LEU A 10 22.26 -9.58 -25.97
N PHE A 11 21.85 -8.93 -27.05
CA PHE A 11 20.60 -9.26 -27.77
C PHE A 11 20.70 -10.50 -28.67
N LYS A 12 21.90 -11.04 -28.90
CA LYS A 12 22.13 -12.31 -29.60
C LYS A 12 22.18 -13.52 -28.67
N ASP A 13 21.97 -13.34 -27.36
CA ASP A 13 21.87 -14.46 -26.43
C ASP A 13 20.53 -15.19 -26.64
N GLU A 14 20.57 -16.41 -27.18
CA GLU A 14 19.40 -17.28 -27.40
C GLU A 14 18.60 -17.55 -26.11
N ARG A 15 19.14 -17.24 -24.93
CA ARG A 15 18.42 -17.29 -23.65
C ARG A 15 17.34 -16.22 -23.50
N LEU A 16 17.38 -15.15 -24.29
CA LEU A 16 16.36 -14.10 -24.31
C LEU A 16 15.24 -14.37 -25.32
N ASP A 17 15.32 -15.47 -26.08
CA ASP A 17 14.30 -15.83 -27.06
C ASP A 17 13.08 -16.44 -26.36
N MET A 18 12.21 -15.54 -25.87
CA MET A 18 11.01 -15.89 -25.13
C MET A 18 9.96 -16.44 -26.09
N ARG A 19 9.99 -17.75 -26.33
CA ARG A 19 9.00 -18.41 -27.19
C ARG A 19 7.61 -18.23 -26.61
N VAL A 20 6.78 -17.48 -27.35
CA VAL A 20 5.36 -17.34 -27.06
C VAL A 20 4.72 -18.71 -27.20
N ALA A 21 4.06 -19.17 -26.13
CA ALA A 21 3.33 -20.43 -26.16
C ALA A 21 2.23 -20.34 -27.24
N PRO A 22 2.08 -21.35 -28.12
CA PRO A 22 1.17 -21.30 -29.27
C PRO A 22 -0.32 -21.21 -28.88
N ASP A 23 -0.65 -21.34 -27.60
CA ASP A 23 -1.99 -21.24 -27.01
C ASP A 23 -2.26 -19.88 -26.32
N ALA A 24 -1.25 -19.01 -26.21
CA ALA A 24 -1.34 -17.74 -25.46
C ALA A 24 -2.49 -16.85 -25.95
N GLU A 25 -2.71 -16.76 -27.26
CA GLU A 25 -3.79 -15.98 -27.85
C GLU A 25 -5.17 -16.50 -27.42
N THR A 26 -5.36 -17.82 -27.43
CA THR A 26 -6.61 -18.45 -27.04
C THR A 26 -6.94 -18.22 -25.57
N HIS A 27 -5.91 -18.24 -24.70
CA HIS A 27 -6.06 -17.97 -23.27
C HIS A 27 -6.42 -16.51 -22.97
N VAL A 28 -5.83 -15.56 -23.70
CA VAL A 28 -6.15 -14.12 -23.56
C VAL A 28 -7.60 -13.84 -23.97
N VAL A 29 -8.04 -14.39 -25.11
CA VAL A 29 -9.42 -14.21 -25.61
C VAL A 29 -10.45 -14.88 -24.69
N ALA A 30 -10.15 -16.08 -24.18
CA ALA A 30 -11.02 -16.77 -23.22
C ALA A 30 -11.16 -15.99 -21.90
N GLY A 31 -10.08 -15.38 -21.40
CA GLY A 31 -10.09 -14.51 -20.23
C GLY A 31 -10.98 -13.28 -20.42
N ALA A 32 -10.82 -12.59 -21.54
CA ALA A 32 -11.61 -11.40 -21.88
C ALA A 32 -13.12 -11.69 -21.99
N LYS A 33 -13.50 -12.82 -22.60
CA LYS A 33 -14.91 -13.22 -22.78
C LYS A 33 -15.63 -13.52 -21.45
N ARG A 34 -14.91 -14.01 -20.43
CA ARG A 34 -15.45 -14.31 -19.09
C ARG A 34 -15.79 -13.04 -18.30
N VAL A 35 -14.97 -12.00 -18.41
CA VAL A 35 -15.19 -10.71 -17.72
C VAL A 35 -16.45 -10.02 -18.23
N LYS A 36 -16.69 -10.06 -19.55
CA LYS A 36 -17.86 -9.41 -20.18
C LYS A 36 -19.18 -10.04 -19.70
N ARG A 37 -19.25 -11.37 -19.52
CA ARG A 37 -20.46 -12.04 -19.01
C ARG A 37 -20.80 -11.65 -17.56
N ARG A 38 -19.80 -11.42 -16.71
CA ARG A 38 -20.04 -11.01 -15.32
C ARG A 38 -20.63 -9.60 -15.21
N ARG A 39 -20.26 -8.68 -16.10
CA ARG A 39 -20.78 -7.31 -16.10
C ARG A 39 -22.26 -7.22 -16.49
N VAL A 40 -22.74 -8.12 -17.34
CA VAL A 40 -24.16 -8.11 -17.78
C VAL A 40 -25.11 -8.64 -16.69
N ALA A 41 -24.63 -9.45 -15.75
CA ALA A 41 -25.48 -10.03 -14.70
C ALA A 41 -25.72 -9.11 -13.48
N MET A 42 -25.06 -7.94 -13.39
CA MET A 42 -25.18 -7.02 -12.24
C MET A 42 -26.13 -5.83 -12.45
N MET A 43 -26.86 -5.75 -13.57
CA MET A 43 -27.79 -4.63 -13.84
C MET A 43 -29.27 -4.93 -13.53
N SER A 44 -29.62 -6.07 -12.92
CA SER A 44 -31.01 -6.47 -12.70
C SER A 44 -31.53 -6.34 -11.26
N ALA A 45 -30.78 -5.75 -10.32
CA ALA A 45 -31.20 -5.71 -8.91
C ALA A 45 -30.86 -4.38 -8.21
N ALA A 46 -31.57 -3.30 -8.54
CA ALA A 46 -31.67 -2.13 -7.65
C ALA A 46 -32.89 -1.28 -8.04
N GLY A 47 -34.08 -1.86 -7.88
CA GLY A 47 -35.35 -1.13 -7.95
C GLY A 47 -35.88 -0.86 -6.54
N VAL A 48 -36.18 0.43 -6.29
CA VAL A 48 -37.11 0.97 -5.28
C VAL A 48 -36.67 0.90 -3.81
N LEU A 49 -36.44 2.06 -3.19
CA LEU A 49 -37.14 2.54 -1.99
C LEU A 49 -36.75 4.00 -1.71
N SER A 50 -37.72 4.89 -1.96
CA SER A 50 -37.69 6.31 -1.64
C SER A 50 -38.66 6.60 -0.50
N ALA A 51 -38.37 7.68 0.23
CA ALA A 51 -39.22 8.45 1.13
C ALA A 51 -39.24 8.08 2.63
N ALA A 52 -38.66 8.97 3.45
CA ALA A 52 -39.34 9.60 4.59
C ALA A 52 -38.55 10.86 5.04
N VAL A 53 -39.07 12.03 4.65
CA VAL A 53 -38.72 13.36 5.17
C VAL A 53 -39.75 13.69 6.24
N LEU A 54 -39.35 14.01 7.47
CA LEU A 54 -40.07 14.82 8.48
C LEU A 54 -39.07 15.10 9.64
N ALA A 55 -38.48 16.30 9.74
CA ALA A 55 -38.97 17.49 10.46
C ALA A 55 -38.52 17.56 11.95
N GLY A 56 -37.76 18.61 12.32
CA GLY A 56 -37.80 19.18 13.68
C GLY A 56 -36.46 19.54 14.37
N GLY A 57 -36.28 20.84 14.69
CA GLY A 57 -35.54 21.37 15.85
C GLY A 57 -34.05 21.71 15.63
N ALA A 58 -33.63 22.94 15.35
CA ALA A 58 -33.60 24.18 16.16
C ALA A 58 -32.46 24.29 17.20
N PHE A 59 -31.47 25.14 16.86
CA PHE A 59 -30.69 26.10 17.66
C PHE A 59 -30.26 25.77 19.11
N VAL A 60 -28.95 25.79 19.37
CA VAL A 60 -28.34 26.56 20.48
C VAL A 60 -26.99 27.15 20.04
N LEU A 61 -26.91 28.49 20.09
CA LEU A 61 -25.69 29.31 20.12
C LEU A 61 -25.18 29.40 21.56
N ALA A 62 -23.87 29.32 21.79
CA ALA A 62 -23.17 30.10 22.82
C ALA A 62 -21.65 29.94 22.69
N GLN A 63 -20.97 31.04 22.98
CA GLN A 63 -19.61 31.43 22.62
C GLN A 63 -18.65 31.37 23.84
N PRO A 64 -17.38 31.82 23.74
CA PRO A 64 -16.22 31.23 24.41
C PRO A 64 -15.85 31.92 25.74
N SER A 65 -14.81 31.40 26.41
CA SER A 65 -14.06 32.16 27.42
C SER A 65 -12.56 31.91 27.28
N PRO A 66 -11.72 32.97 27.32
CA PRO A 66 -10.28 32.89 27.27
C PRO A 66 -9.70 32.75 28.69
N GLN A 67 -8.60 32.01 28.85
CA GLN A 67 -7.71 32.18 29.99
C GLN A 67 -6.32 32.56 29.50
N SER A 68 -6.04 33.84 29.69
CA SER A 68 -4.71 34.42 29.76
C SER A 68 -4.04 33.97 31.05
N SER A 69 -2.77 33.57 31.01
CA SER A 69 -1.82 33.75 32.12
C SER A 69 -0.36 33.66 31.65
N GLN A 70 0.30 34.82 31.72
CA GLN A 70 1.67 35.11 32.19
C GLN A 70 2.86 34.39 31.51
N ILE A 71 3.75 35.10 30.79
CA ILE A 71 4.86 35.94 31.29
C ILE A 71 5.77 35.19 32.29
N ALA A 72 6.98 34.81 31.86
CA ALA A 72 8.27 35.23 32.45
C ALA A 72 9.49 34.47 31.87
N ASN A 73 10.46 35.27 31.40
CA ASN A 73 11.91 35.15 31.60
C ASN A 73 12.72 33.94 31.07
N GLN A 74 13.53 34.25 30.04
CA GLN A 74 14.93 33.79 29.84
C GLN A 74 15.82 34.10 31.07
N PRO A 75 17.13 33.78 31.10
CA PRO A 75 17.96 32.75 30.41
C PRO A 75 18.84 31.97 31.42
N THR A 76 19.45 30.83 31.05
CA THR A 76 20.82 30.53 31.52
C THR A 76 21.53 29.48 30.66
N ASP A 77 22.76 29.81 30.34
CA ASP A 77 23.83 29.03 29.72
C ASP A 77 24.10 27.64 30.36
N LEU A 78 24.44 26.68 29.47
CA LEU A 78 25.56 25.70 29.46
C LEU A 78 26.08 25.06 30.77
N PRO A 79 26.90 23.98 30.71
CA PRO A 79 27.09 22.89 29.72
C PRO A 79 26.83 21.52 30.41
N VAL A 80 27.04 20.38 29.74
CA VAL A 80 27.64 19.15 30.34
C VAL A 80 27.59 17.95 29.36
N ASP A 81 28.82 17.54 29.05
CA ASP A 81 29.37 16.21 28.76
C ASP A 81 28.76 15.24 27.75
N ASN A 82 29.65 14.93 26.79
CA ASN A 82 29.53 14.01 25.69
C ASN A 82 30.46 12.80 25.93
N PRO A 83 29.96 11.61 26.30
CA PRO A 83 30.78 10.41 26.26
C PRO A 83 30.64 9.67 24.92
N SER A 84 31.71 9.71 24.14
CA SER A 84 31.96 8.80 23.03
C SER A 84 32.22 7.38 23.57
N SER A 85 31.47 6.38 23.10
CA SER A 85 31.81 4.97 23.29
C SER A 85 32.16 4.32 21.94
N PRO A 86 33.38 3.77 21.78
CA PRO A 86 33.70 2.87 20.69
C PRO A 86 33.26 1.44 21.07
N SER A 87 32.44 0.80 20.23
CA SER A 87 32.14 -0.63 20.38
C SER A 87 33.11 -1.45 19.54
N GLU A 88 33.97 -2.12 20.28
CA GLU A 88 34.93 -3.15 19.95
C GLU A 88 34.26 -4.37 19.28
N ALA A 89 34.95 -4.94 18.28
CA ALA A 89 34.59 -6.19 17.63
C ALA A 89 35.38 -7.35 18.27
N PRO A 90 34.80 -8.56 18.35
CA PRO A 90 35.61 -9.78 18.49
C PRO A 90 35.48 -10.77 17.31
N PRO A 91 36.44 -11.72 17.21
CA PRO A 91 36.77 -12.44 15.97
C PRO A 91 36.31 -13.91 15.92
N SER A 92 36.45 -14.48 14.70
CA SER A 92 36.77 -15.86 14.31
C SER A 92 36.16 -17.08 15.03
N SER A 93 35.55 -17.96 14.24
CA SER A 93 35.86 -19.39 14.25
C SER A 93 35.62 -20.02 12.88
N ALA A 94 36.53 -20.92 12.51
CA ALA A 94 36.73 -21.55 11.21
C ALA A 94 36.18 -23.00 11.17
N THR A 95 36.39 -23.67 10.02
CA THR A 95 36.59 -25.13 9.86
C THR A 95 35.30 -25.97 9.76
N THR A 96 35.07 -27.01 8.92
CA THR A 96 35.65 -27.67 7.72
C THR A 96 34.59 -28.69 7.23
N GLU A 97 34.86 -29.37 6.10
CA GLU A 97 34.33 -30.69 5.65
C GLU A 97 33.13 -30.64 4.68
N GLN A 98 33.16 -31.05 3.39
CA GLN A 98 33.78 -32.16 2.61
C GLN A 98 32.73 -33.25 2.25
N SER A 99 32.72 -33.64 0.97
CA SER A 99 32.19 -34.91 0.40
C SER A 99 30.66 -35.10 0.33
N THR A 100 29.99 -35.35 -0.81
CA THR A 100 30.20 -36.46 -1.76
C THR A 100 29.26 -36.31 -2.99
N LEU A 101 29.77 -36.62 -4.20
CA LEU A 101 29.04 -37.28 -5.32
C LEU A 101 29.17 -38.81 -5.12
N PRO A 102 28.44 -39.76 -5.79
CA PRO A 102 27.81 -39.68 -7.13
C PRO A 102 26.49 -40.50 -7.35
N ALA A 103 26.04 -40.49 -8.62
CA ALA A 103 25.43 -41.59 -9.42
C ALA A 103 23.89 -41.68 -9.59
N ALA A 104 23.51 -41.65 -10.88
CA ALA A 104 22.20 -41.94 -11.45
C ALA A 104 21.91 -43.45 -11.55
N PRO A 105 20.66 -43.82 -11.87
CA PRO A 105 20.45 -44.77 -12.96
C PRO A 105 19.40 -44.31 -14.01
N PRO A 106 19.42 -44.92 -15.21
CA PRO A 106 18.52 -44.60 -16.32
C PRO A 106 17.22 -45.41 -16.23
N ASN A 107 16.10 -44.83 -16.63
CA ASN A 107 14.89 -45.61 -16.93
C ASN A 107 14.38 -45.28 -18.33
N THR A 108 14.81 -46.12 -19.26
CA THR A 108 14.18 -46.37 -20.55
C THR A 108 12.97 -47.26 -20.32
N SER A 109 11.77 -46.84 -20.72
CA SER A 109 10.62 -47.74 -20.89
C SER A 109 9.75 -47.27 -22.05
N ARG A 110 9.29 -48.28 -22.79
CA ARG A 110 8.79 -48.31 -24.16
C ARG A 110 7.50 -47.52 -24.46
N PRO A 111 7.18 -47.32 -25.75
CA PRO A 111 5.86 -46.92 -26.23
C PRO A 111 4.83 -48.04 -25.98
N VAL A 112 3.67 -47.68 -25.42
CA VAL A 112 2.49 -48.54 -25.35
C VAL A 112 1.42 -47.98 -26.28
N GLU A 113 0.99 -48.88 -27.16
CA GLU A 113 -0.04 -48.82 -28.19
C GLU A 113 -1.46 -48.56 -27.60
N PRO A 114 -2.39 -47.94 -28.35
CA PRO A 114 -3.66 -47.46 -27.81
C PRO A 114 -4.72 -48.56 -27.75
N ALA A 115 -5.32 -48.76 -26.57
CA ALA A 115 -6.55 -49.54 -26.41
C ALA A 115 -7.79 -48.62 -26.30
N PRO A 116 -8.96 -49.07 -26.79
CA PRO A 116 -10.13 -48.22 -26.98
C PRO A 116 -11.06 -48.19 -25.76
N GLY A 117 -11.63 -47.02 -25.49
CA GLY A 117 -12.96 -46.88 -24.90
C GLY A 117 -13.10 -47.16 -23.40
N THR A 118 -12.79 -46.16 -22.57
CA THR A 118 -13.37 -46.05 -21.22
C THR A 118 -13.84 -44.63 -20.97
N VAL A 119 -15.11 -44.50 -20.59
CA VAL A 119 -15.84 -43.27 -20.27
C VAL A 119 -15.02 -42.38 -19.33
N ARG A 120 -14.61 -41.22 -19.85
CA ARG A 120 -13.73 -40.27 -19.16
C ARG A 120 -14.57 -39.45 -18.16
N ASN A 121 -14.48 -39.79 -16.88
CA ASN A 121 -14.94 -38.89 -15.81
C ASN A 121 -14.32 -37.50 -16.02
N PRO A 122 -15.09 -36.40 -15.85
CA PRO A 122 -14.58 -35.06 -16.07
C PRO A 122 -13.39 -34.79 -15.13
N PRO A 123 -12.29 -34.20 -15.64
CA PRO A 123 -11.14 -33.88 -14.82
C PRO A 123 -11.59 -32.94 -13.70
N LYS A 124 -11.32 -33.36 -12.46
CA LYS A 124 -11.49 -32.56 -11.25
C LYS A 124 -10.56 -31.35 -11.40
N THR A 125 -11.10 -30.25 -11.91
CA THR A 125 -10.39 -28.98 -12.02
C THR A 125 -9.93 -28.59 -10.62
N THR A 126 -8.65 -28.82 -10.31
CA THR A 126 -7.97 -28.19 -9.20
C THR A 126 -7.96 -26.70 -9.51
N SER A 127 -8.99 -26.02 -9.00
CA SER A 127 -9.01 -24.57 -8.96
C SER A 127 -7.80 -24.18 -8.11
N THR A 128 -6.74 -23.68 -8.75
CA THR A 128 -5.70 -22.91 -8.07
C THR A 128 -6.40 -21.69 -7.50
N THR A 129 -6.90 -21.84 -6.28
CA THR A 129 -7.45 -20.76 -5.48
C THR A 129 -6.31 -19.81 -5.23
N VAL A 130 -6.22 -18.75 -6.05
CA VAL A 130 -5.45 -17.56 -5.70
C VAL A 130 -5.95 -17.15 -4.32
N PRO A 131 -5.09 -17.11 -3.30
CA PRO A 131 -5.51 -16.79 -1.95
C PRO A 131 -6.26 -15.45 -1.99
N PRO A 132 -7.43 -15.34 -1.34
CA PRO A 132 -8.15 -14.07 -1.26
C PRO A 132 -7.20 -13.05 -0.63
N ILE A 133 -6.86 -12.02 -1.40
CA ILE A 133 -6.15 -10.85 -0.88
C ILE A 133 -7.00 -10.34 0.27
N ALA A 134 -6.43 -10.33 1.48
CA ALA A 134 -7.11 -9.81 2.66
C ALA A 134 -7.65 -8.40 2.34
N PRO A 135 -8.87 -8.04 2.79
CA PRO A 135 -9.43 -6.74 2.50
C PRO A 135 -8.49 -5.65 3.04
N ALA A 136 -8.04 -4.77 2.14
CA ALA A 136 -7.23 -3.63 2.53
C ALA A 136 -8.04 -2.72 3.45
N ALA A 137 -7.40 -2.23 4.51
CA ALA A 137 -8.03 -1.26 5.41
C ALA A 137 -8.27 0.07 4.68
N THR A 138 -9.34 0.77 5.03
CA THR A 138 -9.74 1.97 4.30
C THR A 138 -9.04 3.23 4.83
N LEU A 139 -8.30 3.92 3.96
CA LEU A 139 -7.80 5.27 4.19
C LEU A 139 -8.83 6.27 3.64
N GLY A 140 -9.74 6.69 4.51
CA GLY A 140 -10.88 7.53 4.14
C GLY A 140 -10.52 9.02 4.01
N PRO A 141 -11.52 9.86 3.69
CA PRO A 141 -11.29 11.28 3.41
C PRO A 141 -10.69 12.07 4.57
N ASN A 142 -10.97 11.64 5.80
CA ASN A 142 -10.59 12.35 7.00
C ASN A 142 -9.47 11.65 7.79
N GLY A 143 -9.04 10.44 7.39
CA GLY A 143 -8.04 9.68 8.14
C GLY A 143 -8.19 8.16 8.02
N PHE A 144 -7.64 7.46 9.00
CA PHE A 144 -7.56 6.00 9.03
C PHE A 144 -8.12 5.46 10.34
N GLY A 145 -9.07 4.52 10.26
CA GLY A 145 -9.70 3.95 11.46
C GLY A 145 -10.44 5.00 12.27
N ASN A 146 -9.99 5.25 13.50
CA ASN A 146 -10.50 6.31 14.39
C ASN A 146 -9.61 7.55 14.39
N MET A 147 -8.40 7.46 13.83
CA MET A 147 -7.50 8.60 13.71
C MET A 147 -7.96 9.53 12.59
N ARG A 148 -7.89 10.84 12.83
CA ARG A 148 -8.34 11.87 11.89
C ARG A 148 -7.25 12.92 11.69
N LEU A 149 -7.24 13.55 10.51
CA LEU A 149 -6.47 14.76 10.28
C LEU A 149 -6.94 15.85 11.26
N GLY A 150 -6.00 16.64 11.78
CA GLY A 150 -6.23 17.72 12.73
C GLY A 150 -6.33 17.30 14.19
N MET A 151 -6.34 15.99 14.51
CA MET A 151 -6.32 15.52 15.91
C MET A 151 -5.05 15.98 16.61
N THR A 152 -5.15 16.33 17.89
CA THR A 152 -3.95 16.59 18.71
C THR A 152 -3.16 15.29 18.93
N GLU A 153 -1.91 15.42 19.38
CA GLU A 153 -1.11 14.26 19.76
C GLU A 153 -1.79 13.42 20.85
N GLU A 154 -2.36 14.08 21.86
CA GLU A 154 -3.05 13.44 22.96
C GLU A 154 -4.27 12.65 22.48
N GLU A 155 -5.07 13.23 21.58
CA GLU A 155 -6.21 12.55 20.95
C GLU A 155 -5.76 11.35 20.12
N LEU A 156 -4.67 11.49 19.35
CA LEU A 156 -4.09 10.41 18.57
C LEU A 156 -3.69 9.23 19.46
N LEU A 157 -3.01 9.49 20.58
CA LEU A 157 -2.60 8.48 21.55
C LEU A 157 -3.82 7.84 22.23
N ALA A 158 -4.83 8.65 22.58
CA ALA A 158 -6.09 8.19 23.16
C ALA A 158 -6.87 7.23 22.25
N THR A 159 -6.69 7.30 20.92
CA THR A 159 -7.29 6.30 20.01
C THR A 159 -6.79 4.88 20.25
N GLY A 160 -5.60 4.73 20.86
CA GLY A 160 -4.93 3.44 21.05
C GLY A 160 -4.50 2.77 19.74
N GLN A 161 -4.52 3.47 18.60
CA GLN A 161 -4.22 2.91 17.26
C GLN A 161 -2.76 3.09 16.83
N VAL A 162 -1.96 3.86 17.57
CA VAL A 162 -0.54 4.06 17.33
C VAL A 162 0.32 3.38 18.40
N GLN A 163 1.56 3.05 18.04
CA GLN A 163 2.58 2.64 18.99
C GLN A 163 2.97 3.87 19.82
N GLY A 164 3.06 3.72 21.15
CA GLY A 164 3.37 4.83 22.06
C GLY A 164 4.82 5.35 21.96
N THR A 165 5.66 4.69 21.16
CA THR A 165 7.05 5.10 20.94
C THR A 165 7.12 6.06 19.76
N GLN A 166 7.47 7.31 20.04
CA GLN A 166 7.75 8.34 19.06
C GLN A 166 9.09 8.07 18.35
N LYS A 167 9.15 8.31 17.04
CA LYS A 167 10.44 8.47 16.33
C LYS A 167 10.86 9.96 16.37
N PRO A 168 12.16 10.27 16.53
CA PRO A 168 12.63 11.65 16.64
C PRO A 168 12.13 12.52 15.48
N PRO A 169 11.75 13.78 15.74
CA PRO A 169 11.22 14.65 14.72
C PRO A 169 12.29 14.97 13.68
N THR A 170 12.02 14.68 12.40
CA THR A 170 12.95 14.98 11.30
C THR A 170 12.82 16.40 10.78
N THR A 171 11.65 17.03 10.95
CA THR A 171 11.33 18.37 10.43
C THR A 171 10.46 19.16 11.41
N GLY A 172 10.66 18.97 12.72
CA GLY A 172 9.76 19.50 13.75
C GLY A 172 8.43 18.75 13.90
N CYS A 173 8.19 17.75 13.06
CA CYS A 173 7.02 16.89 13.15
C CYS A 173 7.34 15.57 13.84
N THR A 174 6.48 15.21 14.78
CA THR A 174 6.52 13.94 15.47
C THR A 174 5.90 12.84 14.60
N SER A 175 6.46 11.64 14.61
CA SER A 175 5.86 10.50 13.90
C SER A 175 5.60 9.30 14.81
N TYR A 176 4.46 8.65 14.54
CA TYR A 176 4.02 7.44 15.23
C TYR A 176 3.74 6.32 14.23
N THR A 177 4.12 5.11 14.59
CA THR A 177 3.79 3.92 13.78
C THR A 177 2.38 3.44 14.13
N THR A 178 1.55 3.15 13.14
CA THR A 178 0.23 2.56 13.38
C THR A 178 0.36 1.11 13.84
N LYS A 179 -0.49 0.66 14.77
CA LYS A 179 -0.56 -0.75 15.18
C LYS A 179 -1.09 -1.66 14.07
N THR A 180 -1.92 -1.10 13.19
CA THR A 180 -2.56 -1.80 12.07
C THR A 180 -2.05 -1.27 10.73
N ALA A 181 -1.89 -2.13 9.75
CA ALA A 181 -1.42 -1.81 8.39
C ALA A 181 0.01 -1.21 8.27
N GLY A 182 0.75 -1.07 9.37
CA GLY A 182 2.19 -0.71 9.34
C GLY A 182 2.49 0.66 8.72
N GLY A 183 1.58 1.63 8.85
CA GLY A 183 1.76 3.00 8.39
C GLY A 183 2.42 3.90 9.41
N THR A 184 2.64 5.14 9.01
CA THR A 184 3.19 6.21 9.85
C THR A 184 2.22 7.39 9.85
N VAL A 185 1.92 7.90 11.05
CA VAL A 185 1.14 9.12 11.27
C VAL A 185 2.11 10.23 11.63
N TRP A 186 1.98 11.40 11.00
CA TRP A 186 2.78 12.57 11.29
C TRP A 186 1.93 13.63 11.99
N VAL A 187 2.49 14.18 13.06
CA VAL A 187 1.87 15.18 13.92
C VAL A 187 2.74 16.43 13.88
N SER A 188 2.14 17.53 13.46
CA SER A 188 2.68 18.88 13.59
C SER A 188 2.32 19.43 14.99
N PRO A 189 3.22 20.14 15.66
CA PRO A 189 2.93 20.78 16.94
C PRO A 189 1.77 21.79 16.84
N ASP A 190 1.65 22.51 15.71
CA ASP A 190 0.67 23.59 15.56
C ASP A 190 -0.66 23.14 14.94
N SER A 191 -0.64 22.05 14.16
CA SER A 191 -1.79 21.60 13.35
C SER A 191 -2.28 20.19 13.68
N GLY A 192 -1.66 19.52 14.66
CA GLY A 192 -1.99 18.15 15.03
C GLY A 192 -1.62 17.15 13.92
N VAL A 193 -2.40 16.08 13.77
CA VAL A 193 -2.20 15.05 12.76
C VAL A 193 -2.36 15.64 11.36
N VAL A 194 -1.29 15.68 10.59
CA VAL A 194 -1.29 16.30 9.27
C VAL A 194 -1.04 15.34 8.11
N ALA A 195 -0.52 14.14 8.40
CA ALA A 195 -0.32 13.14 7.36
C ALA A 195 -0.48 11.71 7.87
N PHE A 196 -1.02 10.87 7.00
CA PHE A 196 -0.98 9.42 7.11
C PHE A 196 -0.21 8.86 5.92
N VAL A 197 0.81 8.04 6.17
CA VAL A 197 1.72 7.50 5.15
C VAL A 197 1.69 5.98 5.25
N PHE A 198 1.27 5.31 4.18
CA PHE A 198 1.24 3.85 4.12
C PHE A 198 2.02 3.32 2.92
N ARG A 199 2.59 2.13 3.11
CA ARG A 199 3.31 1.37 2.06
C ARG A 199 2.68 0.02 1.77
N SER A 200 1.70 -0.41 2.57
CA SER A 200 0.96 -1.66 2.39
C SER A 200 -0.39 -1.59 3.11
N GLY A 201 -1.25 -2.58 2.86
CA GLY A 201 -2.41 -2.85 3.72
C GLY A 201 -3.57 -1.86 3.67
N VAL A 202 -3.51 -0.82 2.82
CA VAL A 202 -4.56 0.21 2.73
C VAL A 202 -5.02 0.52 1.30
N ALA A 203 -6.27 0.97 1.19
CA ALA A 203 -6.88 1.49 -0.02
C ALA A 203 -7.83 2.65 0.30
N THR A 204 -8.11 3.51 -0.68
CA THR A 204 -9.14 4.55 -0.58
C THR A 204 -10.55 3.93 -0.61
N PRO A 205 -11.61 4.68 -0.26
CA PRO A 205 -12.99 4.19 -0.35
C PRO A 205 -13.40 3.67 -1.74
N GLU A 206 -12.78 4.21 -2.78
CA GLU A 206 -12.94 3.87 -4.19
C GLU A 206 -12.13 2.62 -4.61
N ARG A 207 -11.50 1.95 -3.65
CA ARG A 207 -10.70 0.73 -3.81
C ARG A 207 -9.42 0.90 -4.61
N VAL A 208 -8.88 2.12 -4.67
CA VAL A 208 -7.54 2.37 -5.18
C VAL A 208 -6.56 2.23 -4.02
N GLY A 209 -5.62 1.30 -4.10
CA GLY A 209 -4.68 1.02 -3.03
C GLY A 209 -3.34 0.57 -3.54
N ILE A 210 -2.49 0.10 -2.63
CA ILE A 210 -1.17 -0.45 -2.98
C ILE A 210 -1.35 -1.61 -3.98
N GLY A 211 -0.61 -1.58 -5.09
CA GLY A 211 -0.68 -2.54 -6.18
C GLY A 211 -1.62 -2.15 -7.34
N SER A 212 -2.51 -1.15 -7.16
CA SER A 212 -3.34 -0.61 -8.24
C SER A 212 -2.48 -0.03 -9.36
N THR A 213 -2.95 -0.11 -10.62
CA THR A 213 -2.24 0.49 -11.76
C THR A 213 -2.42 2.01 -11.79
N LEU A 214 -1.46 2.72 -12.36
CA LEU A 214 -1.57 4.17 -12.59
C LEU A 214 -2.83 4.52 -13.42
N GLU A 215 -3.20 3.66 -14.38
CA GLU A 215 -4.43 3.82 -15.16
C GLU A 215 -5.68 3.76 -14.29
N ALA A 216 -5.73 2.83 -13.32
CA ALA A 216 -6.84 2.75 -12.38
C ALA A 216 -6.91 4.00 -11.50
N VAL A 217 -5.77 4.53 -11.06
CA VAL A 217 -5.71 5.80 -10.31
C VAL A 217 -6.32 6.94 -11.14
N LYS A 218 -5.86 7.13 -12.38
CA LYS A 218 -6.34 8.21 -13.27
C LYS A 218 -7.83 8.05 -13.66
N ALA A 219 -8.30 6.81 -13.79
CA ALA A 219 -9.70 6.54 -14.09
C ALA A 219 -10.61 6.86 -12.90
N THR A 220 -10.16 6.58 -11.67
CA THR A 220 -10.92 6.86 -10.44
C THR A 220 -10.83 8.32 -10.02
N TYR A 221 -9.68 8.96 -10.24
CA TYR A 221 -9.41 10.35 -9.89
C TYR A 221 -9.07 11.16 -11.15
N PRO A 222 -10.09 11.73 -11.83
CA PRO A 222 -9.87 12.49 -13.08
C PRO A 222 -9.02 13.75 -12.90
N ASP A 223 -8.90 14.24 -11.67
CA ASP A 223 -8.09 15.39 -11.28
C ASP A 223 -6.66 15.01 -10.85
N PHE A 224 -6.29 13.73 -10.97
CA PHE A 224 -4.95 13.25 -10.65
C PHE A 224 -3.88 13.98 -11.48
N SER A 225 -2.93 14.62 -10.79
CA SER A 225 -1.85 15.38 -11.40
C SER A 225 -0.54 15.19 -10.63
N GLY A 226 0.56 15.02 -11.37
CA GLY A 226 1.86 14.65 -10.81
C GLY A 226 1.79 13.28 -10.12
N ASN A 227 1.60 13.31 -8.80
CA ASN A 227 1.43 12.14 -7.95
C ASN A 227 0.25 12.29 -6.97
N SER A 228 -0.62 13.28 -7.15
CA SER A 228 -1.65 13.65 -6.17
C SER A 228 -3.03 13.76 -6.80
N ALA A 229 -4.07 13.54 -6.01
CA ALA A 229 -5.46 13.78 -6.37
C ALA A 229 -6.21 14.43 -5.19
N LYS A 230 -7.29 15.16 -5.46
CA LYS A 230 -8.18 15.65 -4.41
C LYS A 230 -8.85 14.47 -3.72
N VAL A 231 -9.18 14.68 -2.45
CA VAL A 231 -9.91 13.71 -1.66
C VAL A 231 -11.41 13.97 -1.82
N PRO A 232 -12.19 13.04 -2.38
CA PRO A 232 -13.64 13.18 -2.44
C PRO A 232 -14.22 13.38 -1.03
N GLY A 233 -14.98 14.46 -0.84
CA GLY A 233 -15.60 14.79 0.44
C GLY A 233 -14.68 15.49 1.46
N ASN A 234 -13.42 15.79 1.13
CA ASN A 234 -12.54 16.61 1.98
C ASN A 234 -11.65 17.54 1.14
N ALA A 235 -12.06 18.80 1.01
CA ALA A 235 -11.29 19.81 0.27
C ALA A 235 -9.99 20.24 0.96
N SER A 236 -9.87 19.98 2.26
CA SER A 236 -8.68 20.29 3.06
C SER A 236 -7.66 19.15 3.07
N ALA A 237 -7.82 18.14 2.21
CA ALA A 237 -6.90 17.03 2.09
C ALA A 237 -6.66 16.61 0.64
N LYS A 238 -5.52 15.94 0.43
CA LYS A 238 -5.14 15.33 -0.86
C LYS A 238 -4.63 13.92 -0.64
N TYR A 239 -4.97 13.03 -1.57
CA TYR A 239 -4.29 11.75 -1.69
C TYR A 239 -3.01 11.95 -2.47
N GLN A 240 -1.91 11.39 -1.97
CA GLN A 240 -0.65 11.32 -2.69
C GLN A 240 -0.26 9.85 -2.90
N PHE A 241 0.03 9.49 -4.14
CA PHE A 241 0.34 8.13 -4.56
C PHE A 241 1.81 8.04 -4.96
N SER A 242 2.56 7.14 -4.33
CA SER A 242 3.88 6.78 -4.85
C SER A 242 3.70 5.75 -5.96
N ILE A 243 4.27 6.00 -7.13
CA ILE A 243 4.15 5.11 -8.29
C ILE A 243 5.52 4.50 -8.62
N THR A 244 5.59 3.17 -8.69
CA THR A 244 6.79 2.42 -9.06
C THR A 244 6.40 1.33 -10.03
N GLY A 245 7.07 1.23 -11.18
CA GLY A 245 6.74 0.23 -12.21
C GLY A 245 5.30 0.32 -12.72
N GLY A 246 4.73 1.53 -12.79
CA GLY A 246 3.35 1.77 -13.23
C GLY A 246 2.27 1.34 -12.22
N LYS A 247 2.66 0.98 -10.99
CA LYS A 247 1.75 0.58 -9.91
C LYS A 247 1.94 1.45 -8.67
N VAL A 248 0.89 1.57 -7.88
CA VAL A 248 0.92 2.25 -6.58
C VAL A 248 1.78 1.43 -5.62
N SER A 249 2.86 2.03 -5.11
CA SER A 249 3.75 1.48 -4.09
C SER A 249 3.62 2.17 -2.73
N GLY A 250 2.94 3.32 -2.68
CA GLY A 250 2.65 4.07 -1.47
C GLY A 250 1.35 4.85 -1.61
N LEU A 251 0.61 4.99 -0.50
CA LEU A 251 -0.62 5.77 -0.44
C LEU A 251 -0.57 6.64 0.81
N ASN A 252 -0.66 7.94 0.62
CA ASN A 252 -0.63 8.93 1.68
C ASN A 252 -1.92 9.77 1.65
N LEU A 253 -2.41 10.15 2.83
CA LEU A 253 -3.43 11.18 3.00
C LEU A 253 -2.76 12.38 3.67
N LEU A 254 -2.77 13.52 3.02
CA LEU A 254 -2.09 14.74 3.48
C LEU A 254 -3.11 15.85 3.70
N ALA A 255 -3.01 16.56 4.82
CA ALA A 255 -3.68 17.85 4.98
C ALA A 255 -3.17 18.84 3.92
N ALA A 256 -4.03 19.76 3.49
CA ALA A 256 -3.70 20.73 2.44
C ALA A 256 -2.56 21.67 2.85
N GLN A 257 -2.56 22.08 4.12
CA GLN A 257 -1.47 22.80 4.78
C GLN A 257 -0.76 21.83 5.72
N GLN A 258 0.40 21.35 5.31
CA GLN A 258 1.25 20.50 6.15
C GLN A 258 2.70 20.68 5.77
N ASP A 259 3.56 20.70 6.79
CA ASP A 259 4.99 20.99 6.66
C ASP A 259 5.86 19.74 6.93
N CYS A 260 5.24 18.58 7.14
CA CYS A 260 5.91 17.38 7.65
C CYS A 260 6.40 16.42 6.57
N VAL A 261 5.70 16.33 5.44
CA VAL A 261 5.94 15.32 4.40
C VAL A 261 5.89 15.97 3.02
N SER A 262 7.04 16.09 2.33
CA SER A 262 7.13 16.64 0.96
C SER A 262 7.26 15.55 -0.09
#